data_AF-A0A059KTU5-F1
#
_entry.id   AF-A0A059KTU5-F1
#
_cell.length_a   1.000
_cell.length_b   1.000
_cell.length_c   1.000
_cell.angle_alpha   90.00
_cell.angle_beta   90.00
_cell.angle_gamma   90.00
#
_symmetry.space_group_name_H-M   'P 1'
#
loop_
_entity.id
_entity.type
_entity.pdbx_description
1 polymer ?
#
loop_
_entity_poly.entity_id
_entity_poly.type
_entity_poly.pdbx_seq_one_letter_code
_entity_poly.pdbx_strand_id
1 'polypeptide(L)'
;MYQKQYWTELYELKCHQKYLALHQERAEDWERRIKVFMAIVSSTSIGGWALWREFAPLWATLIAASQVVTAIYAFLPFKSRIKPISLAVTSLTVLFDQAEHGWFAVAEGELTDAEVNDARYKIRKSKTKIMSDTVGVLIIPNDLDLMRKAEQEAMAYFKNYHPRQEDDQ
;
A
#
# COMPACT_ATOMS: atom_id res chain seq x y z
N MET A 1 -5.81 28.41 14.36
CA MET A 1 -6.70 27.78 13.34
C MET A 1 -5.91 27.10 12.22
N TYR A 2 -4.84 27.72 11.71
CA TYR A 2 -4.01 27.16 10.62
C TYR A 2 -3.16 25.94 11.01
N GLN A 3 -2.68 25.87 12.26
CA GLN A 3 -2.00 24.67 12.79
C GLN A 3 -2.90 23.42 12.70
N LYS A 4 -4.17 23.52 13.13
CA LYS A 4 -5.14 22.40 13.04
C LYS A 4 -5.41 21.98 11.60
N GLN A 5 -5.41 22.92 10.65
CA GLN A 5 -5.61 22.61 9.23
C GLN A 5 -4.38 21.91 8.62
N TYR A 6 -3.16 22.30 9.01
CA TYR A 6 -1.94 21.62 8.60
C TYR A 6 -1.88 20.20 9.18
N TRP A 7 -2.21 20.04 10.46
CA TRP A 7 -2.29 18.74 11.12
C TRP A 7 -3.27 17.79 10.43
N THR A 8 -4.45 18.31 10.05
CA THR A 8 -5.46 17.51 9.32
C THR A 8 -4.92 17.01 7.99
N GLU A 9 -4.19 17.84 7.24
CA GLU A 9 -3.54 17.44 5.98
C GLU A 9 -2.44 16.40 6.20
N LEU A 10 -1.64 16.57 7.26
CA LEU A 10 -0.57 15.63 7.62
C LEU A 10 -1.16 14.25 7.98
N TYR A 11 -2.25 14.24 8.75
CA TYR A 11 -3.00 13.03 9.09
C TYR A 11 -3.59 12.37 7.84
N GLU A 12 -4.23 13.14 6.97
CA GLU A 12 -4.80 12.64 5.72
C GLU A 12 -3.71 12.03 4.82
N LEU A 13 -2.54 12.68 4.73
CA LEU A 13 -1.40 12.18 3.97
C LEU A 13 -0.89 10.83 4.52
N LYS A 14 -0.78 10.70 5.84
CA LYS A 14 -0.38 9.44 6.50
C LYS A 14 -1.39 8.32 6.23
N CYS A 15 -2.69 8.62 6.32
CA CYS A 15 -3.75 7.66 6.02
C CYS A 15 -3.66 7.17 4.56
N HIS A 16 -3.46 8.08 3.60
CA HIS A 16 -3.31 7.71 2.19
C HIS A 16 -2.05 6.88 1.93
N GLN A 17 -0.92 7.23 2.55
CA GLN A 17 0.33 6.44 2.48
C GLN A 17 0.08 5.01 2.98
N LYS A 18 -0.54 4.87 4.16
CA LYS A 18 -0.85 3.58 4.80
C LYS A 18 -1.84 2.75 3.99
N TYR A 19 -2.86 3.40 3.44
CA TYR A 19 -3.84 2.75 2.57
C TYR A 19 -3.19 2.10 1.35
N LEU A 20 -2.30 2.83 0.67
CA LEU A 20 -1.56 2.30 -0.48
C LEU A 20 -0.59 1.19 -0.08
N ALA A 21 0.07 1.31 1.08
CA ALA A 21 0.97 0.28 1.58
C ALA A 21 0.25 -1.04 1.87
N LEU A 22 -0.93 -0.99 2.50
CA LEU A 22 -1.73 -2.18 2.76
C LEU A 22 -2.29 -2.82 1.48
N HIS A 23 -2.65 -2.01 0.48
CA HIS A 23 -3.01 -2.51 -0.85
C HIS A 23 -1.85 -3.25 -1.52
N GLN A 24 -0.63 -2.71 -1.41
CA GLN A 24 0.58 -3.35 -1.91
C GLN A 24 0.84 -4.68 -1.20
N GLU A 25 0.81 -4.70 0.14
CA GLU A 25 1.02 -5.90 0.96
C GLU A 25 0.05 -7.03 0.56
N ARG A 26 -1.24 -6.70 0.42
CA ARG A 26 -2.26 -7.67 0.00
C ARG A 26 -1.99 -8.24 -1.39
N ALA A 27 -1.53 -7.41 -2.32
CA ALA A 27 -1.20 -7.85 -3.67
C ALA A 27 0.05 -8.76 -3.69
N GLU A 28 1.08 -8.41 -2.91
CA GLU A 28 2.30 -9.21 -2.76
C GLU A 28 2.01 -10.57 -2.09
N ASP A 29 1.13 -10.59 -1.09
CA ASP A 29 0.70 -11.82 -0.41
C ASP A 29 0.01 -12.80 -1.35
N TRP A 30 -0.88 -12.31 -2.22
CA TRP A 30 -1.50 -13.12 -3.25
C TRP A 30 -0.48 -13.65 -4.26
N GLU A 31 0.47 -12.81 -4.69
CA GLU A 31 1.53 -13.25 -5.60
C GLU A 31 2.40 -14.34 -4.96
N ARG A 32 2.76 -14.19 -3.69
CA ARG A 32 3.52 -15.18 -2.93
C ARG A 32 2.78 -16.52 -2.82
N ARG A 33 1.48 -16.50 -2.50
CA ARG A 33 0.64 -17.71 -2.43
C ARG A 33 0.58 -18.44 -3.76
N ILE A 34 0.40 -17.73 -4.88
CA ILE A 34 0.38 -18.31 -6.22
C ILE A 34 1.73 -18.94 -6.56
N LYS A 35 2.85 -18.26 -6.26
CA LYS A 35 4.20 -18.80 -6.48
C LYS A 35 4.47 -20.06 -5.68
N VAL A 36 4.07 -20.09 -4.41
CA VAL A 36 4.21 -21.28 -3.54
C VAL A 36 3.37 -22.43 -4.09
N PHE A 37 2.12 -22.18 -4.49
CA PHE A 37 1.27 -23.20 -5.12
C PHE A 37 1.94 -23.78 -6.38
N MET A 38 2.46 -22.94 -7.26
CA MET A 38 3.18 -23.39 -8.46
C MET A 38 4.42 -24.22 -8.15
N ALA A 39 5.19 -23.84 -7.12
CA ALA A 39 6.39 -24.57 -6.69
C ALA A 39 6.06 -25.96 -6.12
N ILE A 40 4.96 -26.07 -5.37
CA ILE A 40 4.46 -27.35 -4.87
C ILE A 40 4.04 -28.23 -6.06
N VAL A 41 3.20 -27.70 -6.97
CA VAL A 41 2.76 -28.47 -8.14
C VAL A 41 3.95 -28.95 -8.98
N SER A 42 4.93 -28.09 -9.25
CA SER A 42 6.09 -28.44 -10.08
C SER A 42 6.96 -29.51 -9.43
N SER A 43 7.17 -29.43 -8.11
CA SER A 43 7.97 -30.40 -7.35
C SER A 43 7.27 -31.75 -7.24
N THR A 44 5.93 -31.75 -7.21
CA THR A 44 5.15 -32.97 -7.07
C THR A 44 5.05 -33.76 -8.39
N SER A 45 5.27 -33.12 -9.54
CA SER A 45 5.36 -33.78 -10.86
C SER A 45 6.54 -34.75 -11.00
N ILE A 46 7.47 -34.79 -10.04
CA ILE A 46 8.68 -35.63 -10.05
C ILE A 46 8.50 -36.87 -9.12
N GLY A 47 7.38 -36.96 -8.39
CA GLY A 47 7.08 -38.06 -7.47
C GLY A 47 6.68 -39.37 -8.18
N GLY A 48 7.66 -40.21 -8.50
CA GLY A 48 7.57 -41.68 -8.58
C GLY A 48 6.48 -42.31 -9.47
N TRP A 49 6.91 -42.97 -10.55
CA TRP A 49 6.08 -43.82 -11.43
C TRP A 49 5.19 -44.85 -10.72
N ALA A 50 5.51 -45.24 -9.48
CA ALA A 50 4.72 -46.18 -8.67
C ALA A 50 3.49 -45.54 -7.99
N LEU A 51 3.56 -44.28 -7.56
CA LEU A 51 2.44 -43.53 -6.95
C LEU A 51 1.45 -43.00 -8.01
N TRP A 52 1.91 -42.89 -9.25
CA TRP A 52 1.14 -42.27 -10.33
C TRP A 52 -0.04 -43.12 -10.80
N ARG A 53 0.03 -44.44 -10.67
CA ARG A 53 -1.05 -45.34 -11.11
C ARG A 53 -2.26 -45.33 -10.18
N GLU A 54 -2.06 -45.32 -8.86
CA GLU A 54 -3.16 -45.36 -7.88
C GLU A 54 -3.87 -44.00 -7.73
N PHE A 55 -3.14 -42.90 -7.90
CA PHE A 55 -3.67 -41.54 -7.77
C PHE A 55 -3.76 -40.79 -9.11
N ALA A 56 -3.69 -41.49 -10.24
CA ALA A 56 -3.74 -40.92 -11.59
C ALA A 56 -4.82 -39.83 -11.80
N PRO A 57 -6.10 -40.03 -11.39
CA PRO A 57 -7.12 -39.00 -11.57
C PRO A 57 -6.86 -37.74 -10.72
N LEU A 58 -6.36 -37.90 -9.48
CA LEU A 58 -6.01 -36.77 -8.61
C LEU A 58 -4.88 -35.93 -9.21
N TRP A 59 -3.86 -36.60 -9.76
CA TRP A 59 -2.74 -35.93 -10.44
C TRP A 59 -3.16 -35.22 -11.72
N ALA A 60 -4.01 -35.84 -12.53
CA ALA A 60 -4.55 -35.22 -13.74
C ALA A 60 -5.34 -33.94 -13.40
N THR A 61 -6.16 -33.96 -12.35
CA THR A 61 -6.88 -32.77 -11.86
C THR A 61 -5.92 -31.69 -11.36
N LEU A 62 -4.88 -32.06 -10.61
CA LEU A 62 -3.88 -31.10 -10.09
C LEU A 62 -3.10 -30.43 -11.22
N ILE A 63 -2.68 -31.20 -12.24
CA ILE A 63 -1.99 -30.68 -13.43
C ILE A 63 -2.93 -29.77 -14.22
N ALA A 64 -4.18 -30.19 -14.47
CA ALA A 64 -5.16 -29.38 -15.18
C ALA A 64 -5.44 -28.06 -14.44
N ALA A 65 -5.61 -28.10 -13.11
CA ALA A 65 -5.79 -26.90 -12.28
C ALA A 65 -4.58 -25.97 -12.38
N SER A 66 -3.35 -26.50 -12.36
CA SER A 66 -2.13 -25.69 -12.52
C SER A 66 -2.04 -25.01 -13.88
N GLN A 67 -2.45 -25.68 -14.96
CA GLN A 67 -2.50 -25.08 -16.29
C GLN A 67 -3.52 -23.93 -16.34
N VAL A 68 -4.68 -24.11 -15.71
CA VAL A 68 -5.69 -23.05 -15.58
C VAL A 68 -5.13 -21.85 -14.80
N VAL A 69 -4.49 -22.09 -13.66
CA VAL A 69 -3.87 -21.01 -12.88
C VAL A 69 -2.77 -20.30 -13.67
N THR A 70 -1.94 -21.05 -14.42
CA THR A 70 -0.86 -20.48 -15.26
C THR A 70 -1.43 -19.58 -16.36
N ALA A 71 -2.50 -20.04 -17.03
CA ALA A 71 -3.18 -19.27 -18.06
C ALA A 71 -3.80 -17.99 -17.48
N ILE A 72 -4.51 -18.09 -16.35
CA ILE A 72 -5.14 -16.93 -15.69
C ILE A 72 -4.09 -15.96 -15.16
N TYR A 73 -2.96 -16.46 -14.62
CA TYR A 73 -1.89 -15.63 -14.08
C TYR A 73 -1.30 -14.67 -15.13
N ALA A 74 -1.22 -15.10 -16.39
CA ALA A 74 -0.78 -14.23 -17.50
C ALA A 74 -1.73 -13.02 -17.73
N PHE A 75 -3.01 -13.16 -17.39
CA PHE A 75 -4.01 -12.09 -17.51
C PHE A 75 -4.18 -11.25 -16.24
N LEU A 76 -3.59 -11.66 -15.12
CA LEU A 76 -3.68 -10.94 -13.85
C LEU A 76 -2.58 -9.86 -13.79
N PRO A 77 -2.92 -8.55 -13.84
CA PRO A 77 -1.95 -7.46 -13.85
C PRO A 77 -1.35 -7.19 -12.45
N PHE A 78 -1.06 -8.21 -11.66
CA PHE A 78 -0.50 -8.01 -10.30
C PHE A 78 0.89 -7.37 -10.36
N LYS A 79 1.81 -7.95 -11.15
CA LYS A 79 3.18 -7.44 -11.26
C LYS A 79 3.26 -6.02 -11.84
N SER A 80 2.40 -5.70 -12.81
CA SER A 80 2.38 -4.38 -13.42
C SER A 80 1.73 -3.32 -12.52
N ARG A 81 0.88 -3.72 -11.56
CA ARG A 81 0.22 -2.82 -10.60
C ARG A 81 1.00 -2.63 -9.29
N ILE A 82 1.70 -3.65 -8.80
CA ILE A 82 2.46 -3.59 -7.54
C ILE A 82 3.60 -2.57 -7.63
N LYS A 83 4.37 -2.56 -8.73
CA LYS A 83 5.54 -1.68 -8.86
C LYS A 83 5.18 -0.18 -8.83
N PRO A 84 4.16 0.31 -9.57
CA PRO A 84 3.69 1.68 -9.44
C PRO A 84 3.18 2.03 -8.04
N ILE A 85 2.42 1.13 -7.40
CA ILE A 85 1.92 1.37 -6.04
C ILE A 85 3.09 1.49 -5.06
N SER A 86 4.09 0.61 -5.16
CA SER A 86 5.29 0.64 -4.31
C SER A 86 6.10 1.93 -4.45
N LEU A 87 6.26 2.42 -5.68
CA LEU A 87 6.87 3.71 -5.94
C LEU A 87 6.04 4.84 -5.30
N ALA A 88 4.71 4.79 -5.42
CA ALA A 88 3.83 5.81 -4.87
C ALA A 88 3.91 5.85 -3.34
N VAL A 89 3.92 4.68 -2.69
CA VAL A 89 4.08 4.55 -1.22
C VAL A 89 5.43 5.15 -0.79
N THR A 90 6.51 4.84 -1.49
CA THR A 90 7.85 5.35 -1.18
C THR A 90 7.89 6.87 -1.31
N SER A 91 7.39 7.42 -2.43
CA SER A 91 7.34 8.86 -2.67
C SER A 91 6.44 9.59 -1.67
N LEU A 92 5.30 9.02 -1.29
CA LEU A 92 4.42 9.58 -0.26
C LEU A 92 5.06 9.54 1.13
N THR A 93 5.87 8.51 1.43
CA THR A 93 6.63 8.44 2.69
C THR A 93 7.63 9.59 2.77
N VAL A 94 8.40 9.83 1.70
CA VAL A 94 9.34 10.96 1.63
C VAL A 94 8.62 12.30 1.76
N LEU A 95 7.46 12.45 1.11
CA LEU A 95 6.64 13.67 1.24
C LEU A 95 6.11 13.85 2.67
N PHE A 96 5.72 12.76 3.34
CA PHE A 96 5.28 12.79 4.72
C PHE A 96 6.41 13.22 5.65
N ASP A 97 7.61 12.65 5.52
CA ASP A 97 8.76 13.01 6.37
C ASP A 97 9.13 14.50 6.20
N GLN A 98 9.05 15.02 4.97
CA GLN A 98 9.26 16.45 4.70
C GLN A 98 8.16 17.34 5.32
N ALA A 99 6.90 16.89 5.26
CA ALA A 99 5.78 17.60 5.87
C ALA A 99 5.84 17.55 7.41
N GLU A 100 6.25 16.43 8.00
CA GLU A 100 6.46 16.31 9.44
C GLU A 100 7.62 17.20 9.89
N HIS A 101 8.71 17.29 9.13
CA HIS A 101 9.78 18.24 9.42
C HIS A 101 9.28 19.70 9.36
N GLY A 102 8.41 20.01 8.40
CA GLY A 102 7.78 21.34 8.28
C GLY A 102 6.80 21.64 9.42
N TRP A 103 6.18 20.61 10.02
CA TRP A 103 5.27 20.76 11.15
C TRP A 103 5.95 21.37 12.38
N PHE A 104 7.22 21.04 12.66
CA PHE A 104 7.93 21.60 13.82
C PHE A 104 8.01 23.14 13.74
N ALA A 105 8.33 23.70 12.56
CA ALA A 105 8.34 25.15 12.35
C ALA A 105 6.95 25.79 12.45
N VAL A 106 5.89 25.05 12.10
CA VAL A 106 4.49 25.50 12.26
C VAL A 106 4.05 25.45 13.72
N ALA A 107 4.51 24.45 14.48
CA ALA A 107 4.19 24.25 15.89
C ALA A 107 4.92 25.25 16.81
N GLU A 108 6.16 25.59 16.50
CA GLU A 108 6.97 26.61 17.20
C GLU A 108 6.48 28.04 16.91
N GLY A 109 5.60 28.22 15.92
CA GLY A 109 5.04 29.52 15.57
C GLY A 109 5.99 30.42 14.78
N GLU A 110 7.06 29.85 14.22
CA GLU A 110 8.04 30.58 13.41
C GLU A 110 7.50 30.97 12.03
N LEU A 111 6.43 30.32 11.57
CA LEU A 111 5.82 30.55 10.26
C LEU A 111 4.58 31.43 10.35
N THR A 112 4.50 32.41 9.44
CA THR A 112 3.31 33.25 9.25
C THR A 112 2.16 32.46 8.65
N ASP A 113 0.92 32.92 8.86
CA ASP A 113 -0.29 32.29 8.32
C ASP A 113 -0.24 32.08 6.78
N ALA A 114 0.42 32.99 6.05
CA ALA A 114 0.61 32.89 4.61
C ALA A 114 1.58 31.75 4.23
N GLU A 115 2.66 31.57 5.00
CA GLU A 115 3.65 30.52 4.77
C GLU A 115 3.10 29.13 5.13
N VAL A 116 2.26 29.04 6.17
CA VAL A 116 1.54 27.80 6.50
C VAL A 116 0.62 27.38 5.35
N ASN A 117 -0.07 28.35 4.73
CA ASN A 117 -0.95 28.06 3.59
C ASN A 117 -0.16 27.65 2.34
N ASP A 118 0.98 28.29 2.06
CA ASP A 118 1.87 27.90 0.95
C ASP A 118 2.46 26.50 1.16
N ALA A 119 2.85 26.16 2.39
CA ALA A 119 3.32 24.82 2.75
C ALA A 119 2.22 23.75 2.53
N ARG A 120 0.97 24.03 2.92
CA ARG A 120 -0.17 23.14 2.64
C ARG A 120 -0.41 22.96 1.14
N TYR A 121 -0.35 24.06 0.39
CA TYR A 121 -0.53 24.01 -1.05
C TYR A 121 0.58 23.18 -1.73
N LYS A 122 1.83 23.31 -1.27
CA LYS A 122 2.96 22.48 -1.72
C LYS A 122 2.71 21.00 -1.45
N ILE A 123 2.25 20.63 -0.25
CA ILE A 123 1.94 19.23 0.09
C ILE A 123 0.86 18.68 -0.84
N ARG A 124 -0.25 19.39 -1.03
CA ARG A 124 -1.34 18.97 -1.92
C ARG A 124 -0.88 18.84 -3.36
N LYS A 125 -0.12 19.82 -3.86
CA LYS A 125 0.42 19.80 -5.22
C LYS A 125 1.38 18.63 -5.43
N SER A 126 2.26 18.37 -4.46
CA SER A 126 3.18 17.22 -4.50
C SER A 126 2.44 15.89 -4.42
N LYS A 127 1.42 15.76 -3.57
CA LYS A 127 0.55 14.57 -3.50
C LYS A 127 -0.11 14.30 -4.85
N THR A 128 -0.76 15.31 -5.45
CA THR A 128 -1.40 15.17 -6.76
C THR A 128 -0.40 14.79 -7.84
N LYS A 129 0.79 15.38 -7.84
CA LYS A 129 1.86 15.06 -8.80
C LYS A 129 2.38 13.62 -8.63
N ILE A 130 2.64 13.18 -7.39
CA ILE A 130 3.08 11.79 -7.14
C ILE A 130 2.01 10.80 -7.60
N MET A 131 0.74 11.09 -7.33
CA MET A 131 -0.36 10.23 -7.77
C MET A 131 -0.52 10.25 -9.29
N SER A 132 -0.39 11.40 -9.97
CA SER A 132 -0.45 11.44 -11.44
C SER A 132 0.73 10.73 -12.09
N ASP A 133 1.94 10.94 -11.58
CA ASP A 133 3.18 10.44 -12.19
C ASP A 133 3.35 8.94 -11.96
N THR A 134 2.87 8.45 -10.80
CA THR A 134 3.10 7.05 -10.41
C THR A 134 1.87 6.18 -10.63
N VAL A 135 0.68 6.65 -10.26
CA VAL A 135 -0.55 5.86 -10.37
C VAL A 135 -1.20 6.08 -11.74
N GLY A 136 -1.16 7.29 -12.30
CA GLY A 136 -1.63 7.58 -13.67
C GLY A 136 -3.05 7.07 -13.95
N VAL A 137 -3.14 5.93 -14.64
CA VAL A 137 -4.40 5.28 -15.09
C VAL A 137 -4.85 4.14 -14.14
N LEU A 138 -4.08 3.83 -13.09
CA LEU A 138 -4.47 2.80 -12.13
C LEU A 138 -5.70 3.26 -11.33
N ILE A 139 -6.81 2.56 -11.52
CA ILE A 139 -7.94 2.64 -10.59
C ILE A 139 -7.53 1.89 -9.33
N ILE A 140 -7.29 2.64 -8.24
CA ILE A 140 -7.15 2.07 -6.91
C ILE A 140 -8.56 1.68 -6.45
N PRO A 141 -8.84 0.39 -6.19
CA PRO A 141 -10.15 -0.02 -5.70
C PRO A 141 -10.43 0.70 -4.38
N ASN A 142 -11.66 1.18 -4.19
CA ASN A 142 -12.08 1.74 -2.92
C ASN A 142 -12.47 0.57 -1.99
N ASP A 143 -11.57 0.20 -1.08
CA ASP A 143 -11.80 -0.85 -0.10
C ASP A 143 -11.91 -0.23 1.30
N LEU A 144 -13.13 -0.24 1.83
CA LEU A 144 -13.48 0.40 3.10
C LEU A 144 -12.80 -0.25 4.31
N ASP A 145 -12.51 -1.55 4.25
CA ASP A 145 -11.83 -2.25 5.35
C ASP A 145 -10.35 -1.91 5.37
N LEU A 146 -9.73 -1.81 4.20
CA LEU A 146 -8.36 -1.32 4.04
C LEU A 146 -8.22 0.13 4.49
N MET A 147 -9.21 0.98 4.18
CA MET A 147 -9.23 2.38 4.63
C MET A 147 -9.33 2.47 6.16
N ARG A 148 -10.23 1.72 6.78
CA ARG A 148 -10.37 1.67 8.24
C ARG A 148 -9.09 1.19 8.92
N LYS A 149 -8.42 0.17 8.36
CA LYS A 149 -7.14 -0.33 8.89
C LYS A 149 -6.03 0.71 8.75
N ALA A 150 -5.99 1.43 7.63
CA ALA A 150 -5.03 2.51 7.41
C ALA A 150 -5.20 3.67 8.41
N GLU A 151 -6.45 4.06 8.71
CA GLU A 151 -6.76 5.07 9.73
C GLU A 151 -6.30 4.61 11.12
N GLN A 152 -6.56 3.36 11.50
CA GLN A 152 -6.11 2.81 12.78
C GLN A 152 -4.58 2.82 12.91
N GLU A 153 -3.85 2.45 11.85
CA GLU A 153 -2.38 2.50 11.85
C GLU A 153 -1.84 3.92 11.88
N ALA A 154 -2.48 4.86 11.17
CA ALA A 154 -2.11 6.26 11.20
C ALA A 154 -2.33 6.86 12.60
N MET A 155 -3.49 6.60 13.20
CA MET A 155 -3.83 7.03 14.56
C MET A 155 -2.86 6.44 15.60
N ALA A 156 -2.49 5.16 15.48
CA ALA A 156 -1.47 4.54 16.32
C ALA A 156 -0.09 5.20 16.16
N TYR A 157 0.28 5.61 14.95
CA TYR A 157 1.53 6.34 14.71
C TYR A 157 1.53 7.70 15.42
N PHE A 158 0.48 8.51 15.24
CA PHE A 158 0.40 9.81 15.90
C PHE A 158 0.31 9.70 17.42
N LYS A 159 -0.40 8.70 17.95
CA LYS A 159 -0.44 8.46 19.40
C LYS A 159 0.93 8.13 19.99
N ASN A 160 1.75 7.37 19.26
CA ASN A 160 3.07 6.96 19.75
C ASN A 160 4.14 8.05 19.59
N TYR A 161 4.10 8.81 18.48
CA TYR A 161 5.13 9.81 18.16
C TYR A 161 4.78 11.23 18.60
N HIS A 162 3.48 11.55 18.74
CA HIS A 162 2.97 12.86 19.15
C HIS A 162 1.95 12.75 20.30
N PRO A 163 2.29 12.11 21.44
CA PRO A 163 1.34 11.85 22.54
C PRO A 163 0.79 13.12 23.22
N ARG A 164 1.38 14.30 22.97
CA ARG A 164 1.13 15.52 23.74
C ARG A 164 -0.01 16.41 23.21
N GLN A 165 -0.62 16.08 22.08
CA GLN A 165 -1.65 16.94 21.45
C GLN A 165 -3.08 16.40 21.56
N GLU A 166 -3.30 15.18 22.07
CA GLU A 166 -4.65 14.66 22.34
C GLU A 166 -5.22 15.13 23.69
N ASP A 167 -4.38 15.54 24.65
CA ASP A 167 -4.82 15.97 25.98
C ASP A 167 -5.32 17.44 26.03
N ASP A 168 -5.19 18.20 24.94
CA ASP A 168 -5.63 19.60 24.82
C ASP A 168 -6.85 19.80 23.87
N GLN A 169 -7.64 18.75 23.61
CA GLN A 169 -8.96 18.87 22.96
C GLN A 169 -10.12 18.84 23.95
#